data_AF-A0A7V5WPG6-F1
#
_entry.id   AF-A0A7V5WPG6-F1
#
_cell.length_a   1.000
_cell.length_b   1.000
_cell.length_c   1.000
_cell.angle_alpha   90.00
_cell.angle_beta   90.00
_cell.angle_gamma   90.00
#
_symmetry.space_group_name_H-M   'P 1'
#
loop_
_entity.id
_entity.type
_entity.pdbx_description
1 polymer ?
#
loop_
_entity_poly.entity_id
_entity_poly.type
_entity_poly.pdbx_seq_one_letter_code
_entity_poly.pdbx_strand_id
1 'polypeptide(L)'
;MAKDWRNTLVKKDTSLREVMATIDAAHLQIALVVDEQNKLLGLITDGDIRRAILQGKSLDAKAIDFMTKDPQTATSTTKRNQLEHILKNNDIHHIPILDSNGVVIDLITKALLEQRASYDNQVFLMAGGLGSRLGKLTK
;
A
#
# COMPACT_ATOMS: atom_id res chain seq x y z
N MET A 1 11.27 -8.83 -5.96
CA MET A 1 10.11 -9.74 -6.05
C MET A 1 8.85 -8.94 -5.75
N ALA A 2 7.74 -9.21 -6.44
CA ALA A 2 6.45 -8.65 -6.06
C ALA A 2 6.07 -9.18 -4.68
N LYS A 3 5.71 -8.30 -3.75
CA LYS A 3 5.28 -8.70 -2.40
C LYS A 3 3.91 -9.38 -2.51
N ASP A 4 3.76 -10.57 -1.92
CA ASP A 4 2.48 -11.27 -1.94
C ASP A 4 1.51 -10.61 -0.96
N TRP A 5 0.46 -9.98 -1.49
CA TRP A 5 -0.53 -9.29 -0.69
C TRP A 5 -1.34 -10.25 0.19
N ARG A 6 -1.40 -11.55 -0.13
CA ARG A 6 -2.15 -12.52 0.68
C ARG A 6 -1.63 -12.64 2.10
N ASN A 7 -0.35 -12.34 2.30
CA ASN A 7 0.27 -12.30 3.63
C ASN A 7 -0.22 -11.13 4.49
N THR A 8 -1.02 -10.20 3.94
CA THR A 8 -1.65 -9.12 4.70
C THR A 8 -3.00 -9.52 5.29
N LEU A 9 -3.56 -10.67 4.90
CA LEU A 9 -4.89 -11.08 5.33
C LEU A 9 -4.89 -11.51 6.80
N VAL A 10 -5.79 -10.94 7.59
CA VAL A 10 -6.04 -11.30 8.98
C VAL A 10 -7.53 -11.51 9.22
N LYS A 11 -7.89 -12.30 10.23
CA LYS A 11 -9.29 -12.50 10.61
C LYS A 11 -9.74 -11.40 11.58
N LYS A 12 -11.05 -11.22 11.68
CA LYS A 12 -11.66 -10.19 12.54
C LYS A 12 -11.33 -10.33 14.03
N ASP A 13 -11.00 -11.54 14.47
CA ASP A 13 -10.67 -11.91 15.83
C ASP A 13 -9.16 -12.03 16.10
N THR A 14 -8.32 -11.84 15.08
CA THR A 14 -6.86 -11.77 15.21
C THR A 14 -6.47 -10.68 16.20
N SER A 15 -5.55 -10.99 17.10
CA SER A 15 -5.11 -10.06 18.14
C SER A 15 -4.31 -8.88 17.58
N LEU A 16 -4.30 -7.75 18.27
CA LEU A 16 -3.48 -6.60 17.91
C LEU A 16 -2.00 -6.97 17.78
N ARG A 17 -1.50 -7.85 18.66
CA ARG A 17 -0.14 -8.41 18.57
C ARG A 17 0.13 -9.14 17.25
N GLU A 18 -0.76 -10.04 16.85
CA GLU A 18 -0.62 -10.81 15.61
C GLU A 18 -0.77 -9.91 14.38
N VAL A 19 -1.65 -8.90 14.44
CA VAL A 19 -1.78 -7.91 13.36
C VAL A 19 -0.47 -7.13 13.18
N MET A 20 0.18 -6.69 14.27
CA MET A 20 1.50 -6.05 14.19
C MET A 20 2.55 -6.96 13.56
N ALA A 21 2.60 -8.23 13.97
CA ALA A 21 3.52 -9.21 13.40
C ALA A 21 3.25 -9.47 11.90
N THR A 22 1.99 -9.47 11.50
CA THR A 22 1.57 -9.64 10.10
C THR A 22 2.03 -8.47 9.24
N ILE A 23 1.83 -7.24 9.72
CA ILE A 23 2.27 -6.01 9.02
C ILE A 23 3.79 -5.99 8.85
N ASP A 24 4.53 -6.35 9.90
CA ASP A 24 5.99 -6.44 9.86
C ASP A 24 6.45 -7.47 8.82
N ALA A 25 5.90 -8.69 8.86
CA ALA A 25 6.28 -9.79 7.96
C ALA A 25 5.86 -9.56 6.49
N ALA A 26 4.71 -8.95 6.23
CA ALA A 26 4.22 -8.70 4.87
C ALA A 26 5.00 -7.58 4.15
N HIS A 27 5.68 -6.71 4.90
CA HIS A 27 6.39 -5.53 4.39
C HIS A 27 5.53 -4.61 3.52
N LEU A 28 4.20 -4.63 3.70
CA LEU A 28 3.23 -3.84 2.95
C LEU A 28 2.56 -2.76 3.81
N GLN A 29 2.94 -2.61 5.09
CA GLN A 29 2.44 -1.56 5.99
C GLN A 29 0.91 -1.57 6.18
N ILE A 30 0.26 -2.69 5.89
CA ILE A 30 -1.19 -2.87 5.96
C ILE A 30 -1.53 -4.32 6.28
N ALA A 31 -2.60 -4.51 7.05
CA ALA A 31 -3.32 -5.76 7.18
C ALA A 31 -4.76 -5.58 6.68
N LEU A 32 -5.26 -6.52 5.91
CA LEU A 32 -6.64 -6.56 5.41
C LEU A 32 -7.45 -7.50 6.29
N VAL A 33 -8.46 -6.95 6.96
CA VAL A 33 -9.32 -7.74 7.85
C VAL A 33 -10.43 -8.35 7.01
N VAL A 34 -10.53 -9.68 7.02
CA VAL A 34 -11.48 -10.42 6.20
C VAL A 34 -12.32 -11.42 7.01
N ASP A 35 -13.46 -11.81 6.45
CA ASP A 35 -14.27 -12.92 6.96
C ASP A 35 -13.76 -14.30 6.50
N GLU A 36 -14.53 -15.36 6.76
CA GLU A 36 -14.18 -16.73 6.36
C GLU A 36 -14.21 -16.95 4.85
N GLN A 37 -14.92 -16.10 4.11
CA GLN A 37 -15.01 -16.13 2.65
C GLN A 37 -14.05 -15.13 1.99
N ASN A 38 -13.10 -14.58 2.74
CA ASN A 38 -12.16 -13.54 2.31
C ASN A 38 -12.83 -12.23 1.84
N LYS A 39 -14.06 -11.96 2.28
CA LYS A 39 -14.69 -10.66 2.05
C LYS A 39 -14.05 -9.61 2.95
N LEU A 40 -13.78 -8.44 2.38
CA LEU A 40 -13.15 -7.35 3.11
C LEU A 40 -14.12 -6.77 4.15
N LEU A 41 -13.68 -6.76 5.41
CA LEU A 41 -14.40 -6.14 6.52
C LEU A 41 -13.80 -4.78 6.90
N GLY A 42 -12.50 -4.60 6.67
CA GLY A 42 -11.77 -3.38 6.99
C GLY A 42 -10.28 -3.52 6.74
N LEU A 43 -9.52 -2.50 7.11
CA LEU A 43 -8.06 -2.53 7.05
C LEU A 43 -7.43 -1.93 8.30
N ILE A 44 -6.17 -2.30 8.53
CA ILE A 44 -5.36 -1.81 9.64
C ILE A 44 -4.01 -1.37 9.08
N THR A 45 -3.57 -0.18 9.48
CA THR A 45 -2.24 0.37 9.21
C THR A 45 -1.50 0.64 10.53
N ASP A 46 -0.23 1.00 10.45
CA ASP A 46 0.54 1.49 11.61
C ASP A 46 -0.15 2.67 12.33
N GLY A 47 -0.93 3.47 11.58
CA GLY A 47 -1.75 4.54 12.15
C GLY A 47 -2.84 4.04 13.08
N ASP A 48 -3.54 2.96 12.69
CA ASP A 48 -4.59 2.34 13.49
C ASP A 48 -4.01 1.66 14.73
N ILE A 49 -2.89 0.93 14.57
CA ILE A 49 -2.16 0.32 15.69
C ILE A 49 -1.74 1.38 16.70
N ARG A 50 -1.11 2.47 16.23
CA ARG A 50 -0.68 3.57 17.10
C ARG A 50 -1.87 4.17 17.85
N ARG A 51 -2.99 4.44 17.16
CA ARG A 51 -4.21 4.97 17.79
C ARG A 51 -4.78 4.00 18.84
N ALA A 52 -4.81 2.70 18.55
CA ALA A 52 -5.28 1.67 19.46
C ALA A 52 -4.46 1.62 20.75
N ILE A 53 -3.12 1.66 20.64
CA ILE A 53 -2.22 1.67 21.80
C ILE A 53 -2.41 2.94 22.63
N LEU A 54 -2.51 4.12 21.99
CA LEU A 54 -2.75 5.39 22.67
C LEU A 54 -4.11 5.45 23.39
N GLN A 55 -5.09 4.68 22.92
CA GLN A 55 -6.40 4.51 23.57
C GLN A 55 -6.37 3.47 24.72
N GLY A 56 -5.22 2.86 25.01
CA GLY A 56 -5.08 1.87 26.09
C GLY A 56 -5.65 0.49 25.75
N LYS A 57 -5.81 0.15 24.46
CA LYS A 57 -6.24 -1.20 24.08
C LYS A 57 -5.17 -2.23 24.45
N SER A 58 -5.61 -3.39 24.95
CA SER A 58 -4.73 -4.53 25.20
C SER A 58 -4.12 -5.04 23.88
N LEU A 59 -2.95 -5.68 23.96
CA LEU A 59 -2.35 -6.40 22.84
C LEU A 59 -3.20 -7.59 22.37
N ASP A 60 -4.15 -8.03 23.20
CA ASP A 60 -5.13 -9.08 22.89
C ASP A 60 -6.44 -8.53 22.30
N ALA A 61 -6.54 -7.21 22.10
CA ALA A 61 -7.71 -6.60 21.45
C ALA A 61 -7.87 -7.15 20.02
N LYS A 62 -9.11 -7.38 19.60
CA LYS A 62 -9.40 -8.01 18.31
C LYS A 62 -9.31 -6.99 17.18
N ALA A 63 -8.86 -7.42 16.00
CA ALA A 63 -8.74 -6.60 14.80
C ALA A 63 -10.02 -5.78 14.52
N ILE A 64 -11.20 -6.40 14.66
CA ILE A 64 -12.50 -5.74 14.44
C ILE A 64 -12.74 -4.53 15.35
N ASP A 65 -12.09 -4.47 16.51
CA ASP A 65 -12.29 -3.41 17.50
C ASP A 65 -11.54 -2.13 17.13
N PHE A 66 -10.52 -2.20 16.27
CA PHE A 66 -9.64 -1.06 15.97
C PHE A 66 -9.31 -0.88 14.49
N MET A 67 -9.84 -1.73 13.60
CA MET A 67 -9.73 -1.54 12.16
C MET A 67 -10.46 -0.28 11.68
N THR A 68 -9.95 0.31 10.60
CA THR A 68 -10.71 1.27 9.81
C THR A 68 -11.78 0.53 9.03
N LYS A 69 -13.04 0.90 9.28
CA LYS A 69 -14.21 0.39 8.56
C LYS A 69 -14.40 1.13 7.24
N ASP A 70 -15.05 0.48 6.28
CA ASP A 70 -15.40 1.05 4.97
C ASP A 70 -14.21 1.72 4.25
N PRO A 71 -13.10 0.98 4.04
CA PRO A 71 -11.94 1.54 3.36
C PRO A 71 -12.23 1.89 1.90
N GLN A 72 -11.41 2.75 1.33
CA GLN A 72 -11.42 3.00 -0.11
C GLN A 72 -10.97 1.74 -0.86
N THR A 73 -11.81 1.24 -1.75
CA THR A 73 -11.58 0.02 -2.54
C THR A 73 -11.78 0.29 -4.03
N ALA A 74 -11.26 -0.59 -4.87
CA ALA A 74 -11.50 -0.57 -6.30
C ALA A 74 -11.80 -1.97 -6.84
N THR A 75 -12.09 -2.07 -8.13
CA THR A 75 -12.32 -3.33 -8.85
C THR A 75 -11.22 -3.57 -9.87
N SER A 76 -11.10 -4.80 -10.37
CA SER A 76 -10.15 -5.16 -11.44
C SER A 76 -10.37 -4.39 -12.75
N THR A 77 -11.53 -3.77 -12.93
CA THR A 77 -11.87 -2.93 -14.08
C THR A 77 -11.51 -1.46 -13.91
N THR A 78 -11.07 -1.05 -12.70
CA THR A 78 -10.68 0.33 -12.41
C THR A 78 -9.38 0.68 -13.13
N LYS A 79 -9.37 1.79 -13.87
CA LYS A 79 -8.19 2.18 -14.67
C LYS A 79 -7.07 2.68 -13.77
N ARG A 80 -5.82 2.46 -14.20
CA ARG A 80 -4.62 2.89 -13.47
C ARG A 80 -4.64 4.37 -13.09
N ASN A 81 -5.00 5.26 -14.02
CA ASN A 81 -5.08 6.70 -13.77
C ASN A 81 -6.11 7.06 -12.69
N GLN A 82 -7.20 6.29 -12.58
CA GLN A 82 -8.19 6.46 -11.52
C GLN A 82 -7.62 6.00 -10.17
N LEU A 83 -6.90 4.87 -10.13
CA LEU A 83 -6.22 4.40 -8.92
C LEU A 83 -5.18 5.42 -8.43
N GLU A 84 -4.37 5.98 -9.33
CA GLU A 84 -3.40 7.04 -9.01
C GLU A 84 -4.09 8.28 -8.44
N HIS A 85 -5.25 8.66 -9.00
CA HIS A 85 -6.05 9.79 -8.52
C HIS A 85 -6.63 9.54 -7.12
N ILE A 86 -7.18 8.34 -6.87
CA ILE A 86 -7.72 7.94 -5.56
C ILE A 86 -6.61 7.98 -4.50
N LEU A 87 -5.45 7.37 -4.77
CA LEU A 87 -4.31 7.37 -3.85
C LEU A 87 -3.85 8.79 -3.51
N LYS A 88 -3.73 9.66 -4.53
CA LYS A 88 -3.22 11.02 -4.36
C LYS A 88 -4.20 11.94 -3.63
N ASN A 89 -5.48 11.93 -4.00
CA ASN A 89 -6.46 12.85 -3.45
C ASN A 89 -6.87 12.51 -2.02
N ASN A 90 -6.92 11.22 -1.69
CA ASN A 90 -7.30 10.76 -0.37
C ASN A 90 -6.10 10.64 0.58
N ASP A 91 -4.89 10.94 0.10
CA ASP A 91 -3.63 10.76 0.82
C ASP A 91 -3.48 9.36 1.44
N ILE A 92 -3.79 8.33 0.63
CA ILE A 92 -3.71 6.93 1.03
C ILE A 92 -2.67 6.18 0.19
N HIS A 93 -2.10 5.13 0.79
CA HIS A 93 -1.02 4.36 0.18
C HIS A 93 -1.46 3.02 -0.42
N HIS A 94 -2.68 2.57 -0.11
CA HIS A 94 -3.17 1.23 -0.40
C HIS A 94 -4.61 1.28 -0.91
N ILE A 95 -4.92 0.48 -1.93
CA ILE A 95 -6.28 0.26 -2.42
C ILE A 95 -6.48 -1.25 -2.59
N PRO A 96 -7.31 -1.90 -1.73
CA PRO A 96 -7.74 -3.26 -1.95
C PRO A 96 -8.60 -3.36 -3.21
N ILE A 97 -8.35 -4.39 -4.01
CA ILE A 97 -9.13 -4.71 -5.20
C ILE A 97 -10.09 -5.84 -4.88
N LEU A 98 -11.38 -5.60 -5.12
CA LEU A 98 -12.45 -6.54 -4.82
C LEU A 98 -13.09 -7.09 -6.10
N ASP A 99 -13.63 -8.31 -5.99
CA ASP A 99 -14.55 -8.87 -6.98
C ASP A 99 -16.00 -8.38 -6.76
N SER A 100 -16.95 -8.90 -7.56
CA SER A 100 -18.37 -8.56 -7.44
C SER A 100 -19.04 -9.02 -6.15
N ASN A 101 -18.43 -9.94 -5.40
CA ASN A 101 -18.94 -10.49 -4.14
C ASN A 101 -18.30 -9.82 -2.91
N GLY A 102 -17.40 -8.85 -3.11
CA GLY A 102 -16.66 -8.17 -2.06
C GLY A 102 -15.42 -8.94 -1.56
N VAL A 103 -15.00 -9.97 -2.28
CA VAL A 103 -13.81 -10.78 -1.95
C VAL A 103 -12.55 -10.05 -2.41
N VAL A 104 -11.53 -10.01 -1.56
CA VAL A 104 -10.24 -9.42 -1.93
C VAL A 104 -9.54 -10.29 -2.96
N ILE A 105 -9.18 -9.70 -4.10
CA ILE A 105 -8.47 -10.38 -5.19
C ILE A 105 -7.08 -9.79 -5.47
N ASP A 106 -6.82 -8.55 -5.06
CA ASP A 106 -5.50 -7.91 -5.19
C ASP A 106 -5.34 -6.72 -4.22
N LEU A 107 -4.12 -6.18 -4.12
CA LEU A 107 -3.80 -4.97 -3.37
C LEU A 107 -2.88 -4.06 -4.19
N ILE A 108 -3.38 -2.88 -4.56
CA ILE A 108 -2.58 -1.86 -5.24
C ILE A 108 -1.94 -0.95 -4.21
N THR A 109 -0.63 -0.74 -4.35
CA THR A 109 0.12 0.19 -3.51
C THR A 109 0.56 1.42 -4.31
N LYS A 110 0.68 2.55 -3.64
CA LYS A 110 1.24 3.78 -4.23
C LYS A 110 2.64 3.55 -4.80
N ALA A 111 3.48 2.80 -4.08
CA ALA A 111 4.83 2.45 -4.53
C ALA A 111 4.82 1.64 -5.84
N LEU A 112 3.86 0.75 -6.04
CA LEU A 112 3.71 0.00 -7.29
C LEU A 112 3.31 0.91 -8.46
N LEU A 113 2.47 1.91 -8.23
CA LEU A 113 2.06 2.85 -9.28
C LEU A 113 3.13 3.90 -9.59
N GLU A 114 3.99 4.21 -8.62
CA GLU A 114 5.11 5.14 -8.78
C GLU A 114 6.37 4.50 -9.37
N GLN A 115 6.44 3.16 -9.43
CA GLN A 115 7.50 2.48 -10.15
C GLN A 115 7.46 2.89 -11.62
N ARG A 116 8.43 3.74 -11.99
CA ARG A 116 8.72 4.04 -13.39
C ARG A 116 9.08 2.74 -14.09
N ALA A 117 8.70 2.64 -15.37
CA ALA A 117 9.27 1.62 -16.24
C ALA A 117 10.80 1.70 -16.12
N SER A 118 11.42 0.63 -15.60
CA SER A 118 12.86 0.46 -15.73
C SER A 118 13.10 0.17 -17.19
N TYR A 119 13.66 1.14 -17.90
CA TYR A 119 14.13 0.91 -19.26
C TYR A 119 15.50 0.25 -19.14
N ASP A 120 15.72 -0.86 -19.85
CA ASP A 120 17.04 -1.47 -20.01
C ASP A 120 17.82 -0.68 -21.07
N ASN A 121 17.99 0.62 -20.84
CA ASN A 121 18.82 1.47 -21.65
C ASN A 121 20.10 1.76 -20.88
N GLN A 122 21.22 1.25 -21.39
CA GLN A 122 22.53 1.64 -20.88
C GLN A 122 22.75 3.12 -21.16
N VAL A 123 22.65 3.94 -20.12
CA VAL A 123 22.87 5.38 -20.21
C VAL A 123 24.34 5.66 -19.95
N PHE A 124 25.07 6.08 -20.98
CA PHE A 124 26.40 6.65 -20.80
C PHE A 124 26.25 8.14 -20.49
N LEU A 125 26.26 8.49 -19.20
CA LEU A 125 26.16 9.88 -18.77
C LEU A 125 27.52 10.57 -18.97
N MET A 126 27.68 11.31 -20.07
CA MET A 126 28.83 12.18 -20.23
C MET A 126 28.63 13.45 -19.40
N ALA A 127 29.01 13.39 -18.12
CA ALA A 127 29.14 14.57 -17.29
C ALA A 127 30.30 15.44 -17.85
N GLY A 128 29.94 16.46 -18.63
CA GLY A 128 30.90 17.43 -19.14
C GLY A 128 31.56 18.25 -18.02
N GLY A 129 32.78 18.74 -18.25
CA GLY A 129 33.41 19.75 -17.39
C GLY A 129 32.71 21.12 -17.49
N LEU A 130 33.30 22.15 -16.88
CA LEU A 130 32.76 23.52 -16.67
C LEU A 130 32.21 24.30 -17.89
N GLY A 131 32.12 23.72 -19.09
CA GLY A 131 31.59 24.37 -20.29
C GLY A 131 32.53 25.40 -20.92
N SER A 132 33.77 25.51 -20.44
CA SER A 132 34.70 26.58 -20.84
C SER A 132 35.23 26.47 -22.27
N ARG A 133 35.17 25.29 -22.89
CA ARG A 133 35.71 25.06 -24.25
C ARG A 133 34.88 25.71 -25.37
N LEU A 134 33.57 25.88 -25.18
CA LEU A 134 32.67 26.52 -26.16
C LEU A 134 32.22 27.93 -25.74
N GLY A 135 32.60 28.40 -24.54
CA GLY A 135 32.10 29.65 -23.97
C GLY A 135 32.42 30.96 -24.73
N LYS A 136 33.30 30.94 -25.73
CA LYS A 136 33.50 32.08 -26.66
C LYS A 136 32.58 32.04 -27.89
N LEU A 137 32.05 30.86 -28.25
CA LEU A 137 31.23 30.62 -29.44
C LEU A 137 29.72 30.61 -29.14
N THR A 138 29.34 30.50 -27.86
CA THR A 138 27.95 30.42 -27.40
C THR A 138 27.56 31.61 -26.51
N LYS A 139 28.23 32.76 -26.69
CA LYS A 139 27.89 34.03 -26.05
C LYS A 139 27.06 34.90 -26.98
#